data_AF-A0A963W5J9-F1
#
_entry.id   AF-A0A963W5J9-F1
#
_cell.length_a   1.000
_cell.length_b   1.000
_cell.length_c   1.000
_cell.angle_alpha   90.00
_cell.angle_beta   90.00
_cell.angle_gamma   90.00
#
_symmetry.space_group_name_H-M   'P 1'
#
loop_
_entity.id
_entity.type
_entity.pdbx_description
1 polymer ?
#
loop_
_entity_poly.entity_id
_entity_poly.type
_entity_poly.pdbx_seq_one_letter_code
_entity_poly.pdbx_strand_id
1 'polypeptide(L)'
;LDLLVICAEAGLTVDAAFARVAREFGRAFPELGDEFTLTSIELSFLTERRQAFENLAYRVNLDSVRGVVTTMIQTERYGTPLASALRVLSAEFRNERMMRAEEKAARLPAIMTVPLILFILPVLFVVILGPAACSIADAFSGGGPGHK
;
A
#
# COMPACT_ATOMS: atom_id res chain seq x y z
N LEU A 1 12.94 9.97 -1.38
CA LEU A 1 13.66 8.97 -2.19
C LEU A 1 14.22 9.59 -3.46
N ASP A 2 13.39 10.22 -4.30
CA ASP A 2 13.86 10.85 -5.54
C ASP A 2 14.98 11.88 -5.31
N LEU A 3 14.92 12.67 -4.23
CA LEU A 3 16.02 13.59 -3.88
C LEU A 3 17.33 12.86 -3.54
N LEU A 4 17.28 11.69 -2.89
CA LEU A 4 18.46 10.87 -2.61
C LEU A 4 19.04 10.29 -3.90
N VAL A 5 18.18 9.87 -4.84
CA VAL A 5 18.60 9.42 -6.18
C VAL A 5 19.36 10.52 -6.90
N ILE A 6 18.79 11.73 -6.98
CA ILE A 6 19.43 12.88 -7.62
C ILE A 6 20.79 13.19 -6.96
N CYS A 7 20.86 13.13 -5.62
CA CYS A 7 22.12 13.37 -4.93
C CYS A 7 23.18 12.30 -5.25
N ALA A 8 22.78 11.03 -5.29
CA ALA A 8 23.68 9.93 -5.63
C ALA A 8 24.15 10.00 -7.08
N GLU A 9 23.28 10.41 -8.01
CA GLU A 9 23.64 10.65 -9.43
C GLU A 9 24.60 11.82 -9.60
N ALA A 10 24.46 12.85 -8.77
CA ALA A 10 25.38 13.99 -8.73
C ALA A 10 26.74 13.65 -8.09
N GLY A 11 26.94 12.40 -7.63
CA GLY A 11 28.20 11.96 -7.02
C GLY A 11 28.42 12.44 -5.60
N LEU A 12 27.38 12.88 -4.90
CA LEU A 12 27.48 13.23 -3.48
C LEU A 12 27.77 11.98 -2.64
N THR A 13 28.59 12.14 -1.60
CA THR A 13 28.73 11.13 -0.55
C THR A 13 27.40 10.92 0.15
N VAL A 14 27.19 9.74 0.76
CA VAL A 14 25.90 9.39 1.35
C VAL A 14 25.54 10.35 2.49
N ASP A 15 26.49 10.68 3.36
CA ASP A 15 26.38 11.71 4.40
C ASP A 15 25.96 13.07 3.82
N ALA A 16 26.66 13.58 2.80
CA ALA A 16 26.30 14.84 2.14
C ALA A 16 24.91 14.79 1.48
N ALA A 17 24.53 13.65 0.91
CA ALA A 17 23.20 13.43 0.35
C ALA A 17 22.12 13.48 1.45
N PHE A 18 22.32 12.81 2.59
CA PHE A 18 21.41 12.89 3.74
C PHE A 18 21.29 14.32 4.27
N ALA A 19 22.40 15.05 4.43
CA ALA A 19 22.37 16.46 4.84
C ALA A 19 21.63 17.35 3.83
N ARG A 20 21.81 17.11 2.52
CA ARG A 20 21.11 17.87 1.48
C ARG A 20 19.60 17.61 1.51
N VAL A 21 19.20 16.35 1.63
CA VAL A 21 17.78 15.95 1.69
C VAL A 21 17.13 16.45 2.97
N ALA A 22 17.83 16.39 4.11
CA ALA A 22 17.35 16.92 5.38
C ALA A 22 17.00 18.42 5.29
N ARG A 23 17.84 19.23 4.62
CA ARG A 23 17.58 20.66 4.41
C ARG A 23 16.33 20.92 3.58
N GLU A 24 16.09 20.11 2.54
CA GLU A 24 14.88 20.22 1.74
C GLU A 24 13.63 19.77 2.53
N PHE A 25 13.78 18.76 3.39
CA PHE A 25 12.70 18.27 4.25
C PHE A 25 12.37 19.23 5.40
N GLY A 26 13.33 19.98 5.94
CA GLY A 26 13.12 20.88 7.08
C GLY A 26 12.03 21.94 6.89
N ARG A 27 11.60 22.22 5.64
CA ARG A 27 10.48 23.14 5.36
C ARG A 27 9.12 22.46 5.28
N ALA A 28 9.07 21.16 4.92
CA ALA A 28 7.83 20.43 4.65
C ALA A 28 7.52 19.36 5.73
N PHE A 29 8.56 18.70 6.24
CA PHE A 29 8.50 17.58 7.19
C PHE A 29 9.66 17.71 8.19
N PRO A 30 9.54 18.59 9.21
CA PRO A 30 10.63 18.87 10.14
C PRO A 30 11.09 17.61 10.90
N GLU A 31 10.15 16.78 11.37
CA GLU A 31 10.45 15.54 12.10
C GLU A 31 11.36 14.59 11.30
N LEU A 32 11.05 14.36 10.01
CA LEU A 32 11.88 13.51 9.15
C LEU A 32 13.19 14.18 8.75
N GLY A 33 13.19 15.51 8.64
CA GLY A 33 14.40 16.31 8.40
C GLY A 33 15.40 16.19 9.54
N ASP A 34 14.93 16.23 10.79
CA ASP A 34 15.77 16.07 11.98
C ASP A 34 16.38 14.66 12.04
N GLU A 35 15.58 13.63 11.75
CA GLU A 35 16.06 12.25 11.69
C GLU A 35 17.14 12.04 10.61
N PHE A 36 16.97 12.63 9.43
CA PHE A 36 17.97 12.58 8.36
C PHE A 36 19.22 13.40 8.68
N THR A 37 19.07 14.52 9.40
CA THR A 37 20.21 15.31 9.90
C THR A 37 21.02 14.51 10.90
N LEU A 38 20.35 13.85 11.85
CA LEU A 38 20.98 12.99 12.84
C LEU A 38 21.72 11.83 12.15
N THR A 39 21.12 11.17 11.16
CA THR A 39 21.80 10.13 10.38
C THR A 39 23.01 10.66 9.62
N SER A 40 22.96 11.87 9.05
CA SER A 40 24.13 12.48 8.40
C SER A 40 25.29 12.69 9.39
N ILE A 41 24.98 13.07 10.63
CA ILE A 41 25.96 13.24 11.70
C ILE A 41 26.51 11.86 12.09
N GLU A 42 25.64 10.89 12.36
CA GLU A 42 26.04 9.51 12.68
C GLU A 42 26.94 8.90 11.61
N LEU A 43 26.66 9.10 10.32
CA LEU A 43 27.50 8.63 9.22
C LEU A 43 28.90 9.28 9.17
N SER A 44 29.05 10.44 9.80
CA SER A 44 30.32 11.18 9.87
C SER A 44 31.15 10.80 11.09
N PHE A 45 30.52 10.34 12.17
CA PHE A 45 31.18 10.05 13.46
C PHE A 45 31.25 8.57 13.83
N LEU A 46 30.30 7.75 13.37
CA LEU A 46 30.31 6.31 13.65
C LEU A 46 31.36 5.60 12.80
N THR A 47 32.06 4.66 13.44
CA THR A 47 33.04 3.79 12.78
C THR A 47 32.39 2.85 11.77
N GLU A 48 31.15 2.42 12.05
CA GLU A 48 30.38 1.53 11.18
C GLU A 48 29.16 2.25 10.62
N ARG A 49 29.17 2.55 9.32
CA ARG A 49 28.06 3.25 8.64
C ARG A 49 26.77 2.46 8.67
N ARG A 50 26.87 1.12 8.66
CA ARG A 50 25.73 0.21 8.86
C ARG A 50 24.95 0.56 10.13
N GLN A 51 25.63 0.85 11.23
CA GLN A 51 24.98 1.20 12.50
C GLN A 51 24.17 2.50 12.37
N ALA A 52 24.68 3.50 11.65
CA ALA A 52 23.93 4.73 11.36
C ALA A 52 22.60 4.45 10.62
N PHE A 53 22.64 3.55 9.63
CA PHE A 53 21.45 3.17 8.88
C PHE A 53 20.46 2.35 9.72
N GLU A 54 20.94 1.41 10.54
CA GLU A 54 20.08 0.66 11.46
C GLU A 54 19.44 1.56 12.51
N ASN A 55 20.18 2.54 13.04
CA ASN A 55 19.63 3.55 13.94
C ASN A 55 18.53 4.39 13.27
N LEU A 56 18.71 4.81 12.01
CA LEU A 56 17.67 5.50 11.25
C LEU A 56 16.40 4.64 11.10
N ALA A 57 16.56 3.36 10.76
CA ALA A 57 15.43 2.43 10.64
C ALA A 57 14.71 2.23 11.97
N TYR A 58 15.45 2.21 13.08
CA TYR A 58 14.89 2.10 14.43
C TYR A 58 14.10 3.36 14.83
N ARG A 59 14.65 4.55 14.60
CA ARG A 59 14.01 5.82 14.99
C ARG A 59 12.76 6.14 14.17
N VAL A 60 12.81 5.98 12.84
CA VAL A 60 11.68 6.34 11.97
C VAL A 60 10.61 5.25 11.96
N ASN A 61 11.00 3.97 12.07
CA ASN A 61 10.11 2.81 12.14
C ASN A 61 9.00 2.77 11.06
N LEU A 62 9.34 3.12 9.82
CA LEU A 62 8.46 3.01 8.65
C LEU A 62 9.01 1.98 7.67
N ASP A 63 8.14 1.13 7.10
CA ASP A 63 8.53 0.11 6.12
C ASP A 63 9.25 0.70 4.92
N SER A 64 8.78 1.86 4.45
CA SER A 64 9.42 2.59 3.35
C SER A 64 10.86 2.99 3.69
N VAL A 65 11.15 3.37 4.94
CA VAL A 65 12.51 3.73 5.38
C VAL A 65 13.37 2.51 5.60
N ARG A 66 12.79 1.41 6.13
CA ARG A 66 13.48 0.12 6.25
C ARG A 66 13.94 -0.41 4.89
N GLY A 67 13.12 -0.25 3.85
CA GLY A 67 13.50 -0.55 2.47
C GLY A 67 14.73 0.24 2.02
N VAL A 68 14.73 1.56 2.23
CA VAL A 68 15.87 2.44 1.90
C VAL A 68 17.13 2.04 2.65
N VAL A 69 17.04 1.82 3.96
CA VAL A 69 18.17 1.41 4.81
C VAL A 69 18.76 0.08 4.34
N THR A 70 17.91 -0.90 4.03
CA THR A 70 18.35 -2.21 3.54
C THR A 70 19.11 -2.07 2.22
N THR A 71 18.59 -1.27 1.28
CA THR A 71 19.26 -0.97 0.02
C THR A 71 20.60 -0.27 0.24
N MET A 72 20.68 0.71 1.14
CA MET A 72 21.93 1.42 1.48
C MET A 72 22.99 0.45 2.02
N ILE A 73 22.63 -0.40 2.99
CA ILE A 73 23.53 -1.40 3.57
C ILE A 73 24.01 -2.39 2.49
N GLN A 74 23.13 -2.82 1.59
CA GLN A 74 23.51 -3.70 0.48
C GLN A 74 24.49 -3.01 -0.47
N THR A 75 24.25 -1.75 -0.82
CA THR A 75 25.14 -1.02 -1.73
C THR A 75 26.53 -0.81 -1.14
N GLU A 76 26.62 -0.59 0.17
CA GLU A 76 27.90 -0.47 0.87
C GLU A 76 28.62 -1.82 0.95
N ARG A 77 27.90 -2.90 1.29
CA ARG A 77 28.49 -4.23 1.47
C ARG A 77 28.96 -4.86 0.16
N TYR A 78 28.18 -4.71 -0.90
CA TYR A 78 28.41 -5.38 -2.19
C TYR A 78 29.01 -4.45 -3.25
N GLY A 79 29.17 -3.16 -2.95
CA GLY A 79 29.72 -2.17 -3.88
C GLY A 79 28.83 -1.90 -5.09
N THR A 80 27.54 -2.23 -5.03
CA THR A 80 26.61 -1.95 -6.13
C THR A 80 26.39 -0.44 -6.26
N PRO A 81 26.26 0.10 -7.49
CA PRO A 81 26.09 1.54 -7.68
C PRO A 81 24.85 2.07 -6.95
N LEU A 82 25.07 2.94 -5.95
CA LEU A 82 24.01 3.45 -5.08
C LEU A 82 22.87 4.11 -5.85
N ALA A 83 23.20 4.96 -6.83
CA ALA A 83 22.19 5.62 -7.68
C ALA A 83 21.29 4.61 -8.40
N SER A 84 21.85 3.50 -8.91
CA SER A 84 21.08 2.45 -9.57
C SER A 84 20.15 1.75 -8.60
N ALA A 85 20.66 1.35 -7.42
CA ALA A 85 19.87 0.67 -6.41
C ALA A 85 18.70 1.54 -5.90
N LEU A 86 18.95 2.83 -5.67
CA LEU A 86 17.91 3.76 -5.25
C LEU A 86 16.89 4.06 -6.35
N ARG A 87 17.28 4.07 -7.63
CA ARG A 87 16.34 4.17 -8.76
C ARG A 87 15.39 2.98 -8.81
N VAL A 88 15.93 1.77 -8.66
CA VAL A 88 15.12 0.53 -8.62
C VAL A 88 14.13 0.59 -7.47
N LEU A 89 14.59 0.92 -6.26
CA LEU A 89 13.72 1.06 -5.10
C LEU A 89 12.64 2.15 -5.28
N SER A 90 13.01 3.28 -5.90
CA SER A 90 12.05 4.37 -6.18
C SER A 90 11.01 3.97 -7.24
N ALA A 91 11.39 3.13 -8.20
CA ALA A 91 10.44 2.54 -9.15
C ALA A 91 9.52 1.52 -8.46
N GLU A 92 10.05 0.69 -7.56
CA GLU A 92 9.29 -0.27 -6.77
C GLU A 92 8.23 0.42 -5.90
N PHE A 93 8.57 1.52 -5.22
CA PHE A 93 7.60 2.27 -4.41
C PHE A 93 6.50 2.92 -5.25
N ARG A 94 6.81 3.34 -6.49
CA ARG A 94 5.79 3.84 -7.42
C ARG A 94 4.88 2.70 -7.88
N ASN A 95 5.43 1.53 -8.15
CA ASN A 95 4.67 0.35 -8.54
C ASN A 95 3.78 -0.15 -7.39
N GLU A 96 4.30 -0.20 -6.16
CA GLU A 96 3.54 -0.60 -4.98
C GLU A 96 2.32 0.32 -4.74
N ARG A 97 2.49 1.64 -4.94
CA ARG A 97 1.37 2.58 -4.89
C ARG A 97 0.30 2.29 -5.94
N MET A 98 0.71 1.88 -7.14
CA MET A 98 -0.22 1.47 -8.20
C MET A 98 -0.93 0.16 -7.83
N MET A 99 -0.21 -0.86 -7.39
CA MET A 99 -0.79 -2.14 -6.98
C MET A 99 -1.83 -1.97 -5.87
N ARG A 100 -1.56 -1.11 -4.87
CA ARG A 100 -2.56 -0.81 -3.82
C ARG A 100 -3.82 -0.12 -4.38
N ALA A 101 -3.72 0.62 -5.48
CA ALA A 101 -4.87 1.20 -6.15
C ALA A 101 -5.63 0.16 -6.97
N GLU A 102 -4.91 -0.71 -7.69
CA GLU A 102 -5.46 -1.82 -8.46
C GLU A 102 -6.18 -2.83 -7.56
N GLU A 103 -5.62 -3.18 -6.40
CA GLU A 103 -6.26 -4.06 -5.42
C GLU A 103 -7.59 -3.48 -4.94
N LYS A 104 -7.65 -2.16 -4.70
CA LYS A 104 -8.88 -1.46 -4.34
C LYS A 104 -9.90 -1.44 -5.46
N ALA A 105 -9.48 -1.44 -6.72
CA ALA A 105 -10.36 -1.53 -7.88
C ALA A 105 -10.84 -2.97 -8.11
N ALA A 106 -9.96 -3.96 -7.98
CA ALA A 106 -10.26 -5.38 -8.19
C ALA A 106 -11.28 -5.95 -7.19
N ARG A 107 -11.40 -5.35 -5.99
CA ARG A 107 -12.44 -5.70 -5.02
C ARG A 107 -13.82 -5.09 -5.29
N LEU A 108 -13.92 -4.10 -6.20
CA LEU A 108 -15.20 -3.42 -6.50
C LEU A 108 -16.28 -4.38 -7.04
N PRO A 109 -15.99 -5.32 -7.98
CA PRO A 109 -17.00 -6.24 -8.49
C PRO A 109 -17.60 -7.12 -7.39
N ALA A 110 -16.77 -7.63 -6.47
CA ALA A 110 -17.25 -8.45 -5.36
C ALA A 110 -18.19 -7.67 -4.43
N ILE A 111 -17.84 -6.40 -4.14
CA ILE A 111 -18.68 -5.51 -3.33
C ILE A 111 -20.01 -5.21 -4.03
N MET A 112 -20.03 -5.05 -5.36
CA MET A 112 -21.25 -4.79 -6.13
C MET A 112 -22.16 -6.01 -6.29
N THR A 113 -21.60 -7.23 -6.32
CA THR A 113 -22.38 -8.47 -6.45
C THR A 113 -23.24 -8.76 -5.23
N VAL A 114 -22.81 -8.37 -4.03
CA VAL A 114 -23.56 -8.66 -2.78
C VAL A 114 -24.93 -7.96 -2.74
N PRO A 115 -25.05 -6.63 -2.94
CA PRO A 115 -26.34 -5.96 -3.07
C PRO A 115 -27.19 -6.51 -4.22
N LEU A 116 -26.57 -6.78 -5.38
CA LEU A 116 -27.27 -7.31 -6.54
C LEU A 116 -28.01 -8.61 -6.21
N ILE A 117 -27.32 -9.57 -5.60
CA ILE A 117 -27.92 -10.86 -5.19
C ILE A 117 -29.00 -10.62 -4.13
N LEU A 118 -28.74 -9.76 -3.13
CA LEU A 118 -29.69 -9.45 -2.06
C LEU A 118 -31.02 -8.91 -2.58
N PHE A 119 -31.01 -8.11 -3.66
CA PHE A 119 -32.24 -7.54 -4.23
C PHE A 119 -32.88 -8.42 -5.31
N ILE A 120 -32.09 -9.12 -6.14
CA ILE A 120 -32.63 -9.93 -7.25
C ILE A 120 -33.17 -11.27 -6.76
N LEU A 121 -32.49 -11.94 -5.83
CA LEU A 121 -32.87 -13.27 -5.35
C LEU A 121 -34.27 -13.33 -4.71
N PRO A 122 -34.68 -12.42 -3.80
CA PRO A 122 -36.03 -12.43 -3.24
C PRO A 122 -37.10 -12.11 -4.29
N VAL A 123 -36.82 -11.21 -5.24
CA VAL A 123 -37.74 -10.91 -6.35
C VAL A 123 -37.96 -12.13 -7.23
N LEU A 124 -36.88 -12.86 -7.57
CA LEU A 124 -36.98 -14.14 -8.30
C LEU A 124 -37.84 -15.16 -7.54
N PHE A 125 -37.66 -15.29 -6.22
CA PHE A 125 -38.48 -16.18 -5.39
C PHE A 125 -39.97 -15.83 -5.47
N VAL A 126 -40.33 -14.56 -5.33
CA VAL A 126 -41.73 -14.10 -5.40
C VAL A 126 -42.34 -14.35 -6.77
N VAL A 127 -41.61 -14.09 -7.85
CA VAL A 127 -42.13 -14.27 -9.22
C VAL A 127 -42.31 -15.74 -9.57
N ILE A 128 -41.41 -16.61 -9.12
CA ILE A 128 -41.47 -18.05 -9.44
C ILE A 128 -42.48 -18.77 -8.54
N LEU A 129 -42.41 -18.56 -7.22
CA LEU A 129 -43.26 -19.28 -6.26
C LEU A 129 -44.63 -18.63 -6.05
N GLY A 130 -44.78 -17.33 -6.30
CA GLY A 130 -46.04 -16.60 -6.16
C GLY A 130 -47.22 -17.26 -6.91
N PRO A 131 -47.15 -17.45 -8.23
CA PRO A 131 -48.25 -18.07 -8.99
C PRO A 131 -48.45 -19.56 -8.62
N ALA A 132 -47.38 -20.28 -8.29
CA ALA A 132 -47.47 -21.67 -7.85
C ALA A 132 -48.17 -21.80 -6.49
N ALA A 133 -47.92 -20.88 -5.56
CA ALA A 133 -48.60 -20.83 -4.27
C ALA A 133 -50.07 -20.45 -4.43
N CYS A 134 -50.38 -19.47 -5.30
CA CYS A 134 -51.76 -19.09 -5.62
C CYS A 134 -52.54 -20.25 -6.26
N SER A 135 -51.96 -20.96 -7.23
CA SER A 135 -52.64 -22.09 -7.89
C SER A 135 -52.92 -23.26 -6.95
N ILE A 136 -52.01 -23.56 -6.03
CA ILE A 136 -52.22 -24.57 -4.99
C ILE A 136 -53.33 -24.12 -4.03
N ALA A 137 -53.30 -22.86 -3.57
CA ALA A 137 -54.34 -22.33 -2.67
C ALA A 137 -55.73 -22.36 -3.32
N ASP A 138 -55.85 -21.99 -4.60
CA ASP A 138 -57.11 -22.08 -5.35
C ASP A 138 -57.59 -23.53 -5.52
N ALA A 139 -56.68 -24.48 -5.77
CA ALA A 139 -57.01 -25.90 -5.89
C ALA A 139 -57.53 -26.50 -4.56
N PHE A 140 -56.98 -26.06 -3.42
CA PHE A 140 -57.46 -26.47 -2.09
C PHE A 140 -58.76 -25.75 -1.67
N SER A 141 -58.93 -24.48 -2.07
CA SER A 141 -60.14 -23.68 -1.81
C SER A 141 -61.34 -24.13 -2.66
N GLY A 142 -61.11 -24.51 -3.92
CA GLY A 142 -62.13 -25.03 -4.84
C GLY A 142 -62.62 -26.45 -4.52
N GLY A 143 -62.06 -27.11 -3.50
CA GLY A 143 -62.41 -28.47 -3.06
C GLY A 143 -63.42 -28.55 -1.90
N GLY A 144 -64.03 -27.44 -1.47
CA GLY A 144 -65.07 -27.45 -0.44
C GLY A 144 -66.36 -28.15 -0.90
N PRO A 145 -66.89 -29.16 -0.17
CA PRO A 145 -68.01 -29.98 -0.61
C PRO A 145 -69.32 -29.18 -0.60
N GLY A 146 -69.71 -28.68 -1.78
CA GLY A 146 -70.96 -27.98 -2.04
C GLY A 146 -72.06 -28.92 -2.51
N HIS A 147 -72.81 -29.43 -1.53
CA HIS A 147 -74.10 -30.13 -1.61
C HIS A 147 -75.04 -29.60 -2.71
N LYS A 148 -75.37 -30.46 -3.69
CA LYS A 148 -76.74 -30.78 -4.15
C LYS A 148 -76.75 -32.16 -4.81
#